data_AF-A0AAU8ATF9-F1
#
_entry.id   AF-A0AAU8ATF9-F1
#
_cell.length_a   1.000
_cell.length_b   1.000
_cell.length_c   1.000
_cell.angle_alpha   90.00
_cell.angle_beta   90.00
_cell.angle_gamma   90.00
#
_symmetry.space_group_name_H-M   'P 1'
#
loop_
_entity.id
_entity.type
_entity.pdbx_description
1 polymer ?
#
loop_
_entity_poly.entity_id
_entity_poly.type
_entity_poly.pdbx_seq_one_letter_code
_entity_poly.pdbx_strand_id
1 'polypeptide(L)' 'MMKLQNIAIFDGQFLNAEIVTEIGTIAVEAEVMHFVPIQIEHAIWTETGEDALCYVAQRLDVVRDTLEAALPERA' A
#
# COMPACT_ATOMS: atom_id res chain seq x y z
N MET A 1 -9.63 -9.45 -7.83
CA MET A 1 -10.00 -8.46 -6.76
C MET A 1 -8.82 -8.31 -5.80
N MET A 2 -8.36 -7.07 -5.55
CA MET A 2 -7.25 -6.81 -4.64
C MET A 2 -7.68 -6.95 -3.18
N LYS A 3 -6.80 -7.48 -2.32
CA LYS A 3 -7.05 -7.66 -0.88
C LYS A 3 -5.84 -7.24 -0.07
N LEU A 4 -6.06 -6.44 0.97
CA LEU A 4 -5.04 -6.09 1.95
C LEU A 4 -4.81 -7.19 2.99
N GLN A 5 -3.56 -7.34 3.38
CA GLN A 5 -3.12 -8.14 4.51
C GLN A 5 -1.87 -7.54 5.16
N ASN A 6 -1.50 -8.05 6.34
CA ASN A 6 -0.27 -7.71 7.05
C ASN A 6 -0.01 -6.19 7.18
N ILE A 7 -1.02 -5.44 7.61
CA ILE A 7 -0.92 -3.99 7.78
C ILE A 7 -0.26 -3.68 9.12
N ALA A 8 0.81 -2.90 9.08
CA ALA A 8 1.47 -2.33 10.25
C ALA A 8 1.66 -0.83 10.04
N ILE A 9 1.20 -0.03 11.01
CA ILE A 9 1.37 1.42 11.01
C ILE A 9 2.49 1.76 12.00
N PHE A 10 3.48 2.52 11.56
CA PHE A 10 4.63 2.96 12.32
C PHE A 10 4.58 4.47 12.52
N ASP A 11 4.77 4.91 13.76
CA ASP A 11 4.84 6.32 14.17
C ASP A 11 3.64 7.19 13.73
N GLY A 12 2.52 6.55 13.35
CA GLY A 12 1.33 7.21 12.81
C GLY A 12 1.52 7.86 11.43
N GLN A 13 2.69 7.68 10.81
CA GLN A 13 3.10 8.35 9.58
C GLN A 13 3.53 7.39 8.49
N PHE A 14 3.96 6.18 8.83
CA PHE A 14 4.34 5.18 7.85
C PHE A 14 3.43 3.96 7.95
N LEU A 15 3.15 3.36 6.81
CA LEU A 15 2.35 2.15 6.69
C LEU A 15 3.14 1.14 5.85
N ASN A 16 3.31 -0.05 6.40
CA ASN A 16 3.68 -1.23 5.64
C ASN A 16 2.45 -2.11 5.48
N ALA A 17 2.18 -2.54 4.26
CA ALA A 17 1.08 -3.44 3.97
C ALA A 17 1.42 -4.38 2.83
N GLU A 18 0.73 -5.51 2.80
CA GLU A 18 0.77 -6.42 1.66
C GLU A 18 -0.55 -6.36 0.90
N ILE A 19 -0.45 -6.20 -0.43
CA ILE A 19 -1.58 -6.18 -1.34
C ILE A 19 -1.54 -7.45 -2.17
N VAL A 20 -2.49 -8.34 -1.90
CA VAL A 20 -2.70 -9.55 -2.71
C VAL A 20 -3.42 -9.15 -3.99
N THR A 21 -2.79 -9.43 -5.12
CA THR A 21 -3.31 -9.20 -6.47
C THR A 21 -3.54 -10.53 -7.19
N GLU A 22 -4.05 -10.48 -8.41
CA GLU A 22 -4.29 -11.69 -9.22
C GLU A 22 -2.99 -12.32 -9.74
N ILE A 23 -1.88 -11.57 -9.73
CA ILE A 23 -0.60 -12.01 -10.29
C ILE A 23 0.49 -12.24 -9.23
N GLY A 24 0.22 -11.89 -7.97
CA GLY A 24 1.19 -11.99 -6.88
C GLY A 24 0.85 -11.05 -5.73
N THR A 25 1.72 -11.03 -4.72
CA THR A 25 1.58 -10.19 -3.52
C THR A 25 2.63 -9.10 -3.54
N ILE A 26 2.18 -7.86 -3.36
CA ILE A 26 3.05 -6.68 -3.34
C ILE A 26 3.21 -6.24 -1.89
N ALA A 27 4.44 -6.17 -1.39
CA ALA A 27 4.73 -5.44 -0.16
C ALA A 27 4.90 -3.96 -0.51
N VAL A 28 4.15 -3.11 0.18
CA VAL A 28 4.08 -1.68 -0.03
C VAL A 28 4.46 -0.96 1.24
N GLU A 29 5.38 -0.01 1.12
CA GLU A 29 5.69 0.99 2.13
C GLU A 29 5.13 2.33 1.66
N ALA A 30 4.36 2.98 2.52
CA ALA A 30 3.66 4.21 2.19
C ALA A 30 3.70 5.21 3.34
N GLU A 31 3.80 6.49 3.00
CA GLU A 31 3.69 7.60 3.93
C GLU A 31 2.22 8.08 4.01
N VAL A 32 1.75 8.17 5.25
CA VAL A 32 0.41 8.55 5.66
C VAL A 32 0.47 9.97 6.20
N MET A 33 0.31 10.94 5.31
CA MET A 33 0.32 12.36 5.67
C MET A 33 -1.09 12.89 6.01
N HIS A 34 -1.16 13.98 6.77
CA HIS A 34 -2.43 14.67 7.06
C HIS A 34 -2.87 15.51 5.85
N PHE A 35 -4.17 15.41 5.50
CA PHE A 35 -4.84 16.20 4.44
C PHE A 35 -4.34 15.98 3.00
N VAL A 36 -3.51 14.97 2.75
CA VAL A 36 -3.09 14.57 1.40
C VAL A 36 -3.26 13.06 1.22
N PRO A 37 -3.41 12.57 -0.03
CA PRO A 37 -3.48 11.15 -0.31
C PRO A 37 -2.23 10.41 0.16
N ILE A 38 -2.39 9.13 0.50
CA ILE A 38 -1.25 8.26 0.84
C ILE A 38 -0.21 8.28 -0.29
N GLN A 39 1.05 8.48 0.09
CA GLN A 39 2.18 8.47 -0.82
C GLN A 39 2.86 7.11 -0.76
N ILE A 40 3.00 6.44 -1.91
CA ILE A 40 3.68 5.15 -1.98
C ILE A 40 5.17 5.42 -2.20
N GLU A 41 6.00 5.04 -1.22
CA GLU A 41 7.45 5.22 -1.28
C GLU A 41 8.11 4.02 -1.97
N HIS A 42 7.71 2.80 -1.58
CA HIS A 42 8.27 1.57 -2.11
C HIS A 42 7.19 0.52 -2.38
N ALA A 43 7.38 -0.24 -3.44
CA ALA A 43 6.55 -1.39 -3.76
C ALA A 43 7.42 -2.51 -4.36
N ILE A 44 7.37 -3.70 -3.79
CA ILE A 44 8.13 -4.87 -4.27
C ILE A 44 7.23 -6.10 -4.36
N TRP A 45 7.48 -6.95 -5.34
CA TRP A 45 6.88 -8.29 -5.39
C TRP A 45 7.50 -9.17 -4.33
N THR A 46 6.70 -9.70 -3.41
CA THR A 46 7.21 -10.51 -2.29
C THR A 46 7.86 -11.82 -2.76
N GLU A 47 7.43 -12.32 -3.92
CA GLU A 47 7.88 -13.59 -4.48
C GLU A 47 9.26 -13.49 -5.14
N THR A 48 9.56 -12.37 -5.79
CA THR A 48 10.79 -12.18 -6.58
C THR A 48 11.73 -11.13 -6.00
N GLY A 49 11.23 -10.24 -5.14
CA GLY A 49 11.95 -9.05 -4.66
C GLY A 49 12.10 -7.95 -5.72
N GLU A 50 11.47 -8.10 -6.88
CA GLU A 50 11.54 -7.12 -7.97
C GLU A 50 10.63 -5.91 -7.70
N ASP A 51 10.98 -4.79 -8.33
CA ASP A 51 10.21 -3.55 -8.25
C ASP A 51 8.78 -3.76 -8.82
N ALA A 52 7.80 -3.37 -8.03
CA ALA A 52 6.38 -3.40 -8.37
C ALA A 52 5.78 -2.00 -8.60
N LEU A 53 6.58 -0.92 -8.52
CA LEU A 53 6.11 0.46 -8.64
C LEU A 53 5.37 0.73 -9.95
N CYS A 54 5.82 0.17 -11.08
CA CYS A 54 5.11 0.28 -12.35
C CYS A 54 3.68 -0.29 -12.29
N TYR A 55 3.51 -1.44 -11.62
CA TYR A 55 2.20 -2.08 -11.47
C TYR A 55 1.29 -1.26 -10.54
N VAL A 56 1.87 -0.77 -9.43
CA VAL A 56 1.17 0.09 -8.47
C VAL A 56 0.76 1.42 -9.12
N ALA A 57 1.65 2.08 -9.86
CA ALA A 57 1.38 3.36 -10.52
C ALA A 57 0.22 3.27 -11.53
N GLN A 58 0.10 2.17 -12.25
CA GLN A 58 -1.03 1.93 -13.17
C GLN A 58 -2.37 1.75 -12.44
N ARG A 59 -2.35 1.50 -11.13
CA ARG A 59 -3.52 1.21 -10.29
C ARG A 59 -3.53 2.07 -9.03
N LEU A 60 -2.89 3.24 -9.10
CA LEU A 60 -2.54 4.05 -7.94
C LEU A 60 -3.77 4.42 -7.11
N ASP A 61 -4.86 4.81 -7.77
CA ASP A 61 -6.11 5.19 -7.10
C ASP A 61 -6.70 4.01 -6.32
N VAL A 62 -6.77 2.82 -6.93
CA VAL A 62 -7.29 1.62 -6.28
C VAL A 62 -6.42 1.20 -5.11
N VAL A 63 -5.09 1.29 -5.26
CA VAL A 63 -4.14 0.99 -4.18
C VAL A 63 -4.34 1.96 -3.02
N ARG A 64 -4.44 3.26 -3.31
CA ARG A 64 -4.69 4.30 -2.29
C ARG A 64 -6.01 4.08 -1.57
N ASP A 65 -7.11 3.92 -2.29
CA ASP A 65 -8.42 3.68 -1.71
C ASP A 65 -8.42 2.45 -0.80
N THR A 66 -7.72 1.40 -1.25
CA THR A 66 -7.58 0.16 -0.50
C THR A 66 -6.82 0.41 0.80
N LEU A 67 -5.68 1.12 0.75
CA LEU A 67 -4.87 1.47 1.93
C LEU A 67 -5.62 2.42 2.89
N GLU A 68 -6.28 3.44 2.37
CA GLU A 68 -7.05 4.42 3.14
C GLU A 68 -8.23 3.78 3.87
N ALA A 69 -8.94 2.85 3.22
CA ALA A 69 -10.04 2.10 3.84
C ALA A 69 -9.61 1.23 5.02
N ALA A 70 -8.31 0.91 5.14
CA ALA A 70 -7.77 0.11 6.21
C ALA A 70 -7.16 0.93 7.35
N LEU A 71 -7.04 2.25 7.19
CA LEU A 71 -6.62 3.15 8.26
C LEU A 71 -7.78 3.36 9.25
N PRO A 72 -7.51 3.43 10.57
CA PRO A 72 -8.53 3.79 11.54
C PRO A 72 -9.11 5.18 11.25
N GLU A 73 -10.41 5.36 11.50
CA GLU A 73 -11.09 6.65 11.34
C GLU A 73 -10.31 7.74 12.08
N ARG A 74 -9.81 8.74 11.33
CA ARG A 74 -9.07 9.87 11.89
C ARG A 74 -10.07 10.74 12.68
N ALA A 75 -10.01 10.65 14.02
CA ALA A 75 -10.80 11.45 14.96
C ALA A 75 -10.39 12.93 14.98
#